data_AF-A0A938LE75-F1
#
_entry.id   AF-A0A938LE75-F1
#
_cell.length_a   1.000
_cell.length_b   1.000
_cell.length_c   1.000
_cell.angle_alpha   90.00
_cell.angle_beta   90.00
_cell.angle_gamma   90.00
#
_symmetry.space_group_name_H-M   'P 1'
#
loop_
_entity.id
_entity.type
_entity.pdbx_description
1 polymer ?
#
loop_
_entity_poly.entity_id
_entity_poly.type
_entity_poly.pdbx_seq_one_letter_code
_entity_poly.pdbx_strand_id
1 'polypeptide(L)'
;MNRSKLRRRIAWEAARLMYQRQESEYYRAKWKAARRICRGWVKPSDLPSNAEVRDEILALARLHEGGKQLANLRDMRIDALRMMHALRRFRPRLIGSVMTGHVRAGSDIDLHVFSDSIEAITLQLDEDGCIYDVERKRVRKGGEVRSFTHIHVRGRFPFELTVYAADEAHHVFRSSITGKPMERASIAEFEQFLAREYPDMAVDKAVADVEKGIDRFQVFQSLLLPLERVEQSKIHHPEGDALYHSLQVFDLARDALPYDQEFLEAALLHDVGKAIDSKDHVAAGLDALAGFITPRTHWLIAFHMHARQLLDGELGLRARRRLRASEDFEELMTLARCDRDGRQRGVETPDIDEAIDYLRDLERTFGTA
;
A
#
# COMPACT_ATOMS: atom_id res chain seq x y z
N MET A 1 14.17 -38.70 11.25
CA MET A 1 15.14 -38.50 10.15
C MET A 1 15.93 -37.22 10.41
N ASN A 2 17.23 -37.33 10.63
CA ASN A 2 18.09 -36.21 11.01
C ASN A 2 18.25 -35.25 9.82
N ARG A 3 17.63 -34.06 9.89
CA ARG A 3 17.72 -33.03 8.84
C ARG A 3 19.19 -32.61 8.70
N SER A 4 19.80 -32.82 7.52
CA SER A 4 21.16 -32.35 7.23
C SER A 4 21.30 -30.87 7.61
N LYS A 5 22.31 -30.54 8.44
CA LYS A 5 22.59 -29.16 8.87
C LYS A 5 22.73 -28.20 7.68
N LEU A 6 23.20 -28.72 6.53
CA LEU A 6 23.32 -27.96 5.29
C LEU A 6 21.95 -27.58 4.71
N ARG A 7 21.04 -28.55 4.60
CA ARG A 7 19.68 -28.34 4.07
C ARG A 7 18.90 -27.30 4.88
N ARG A 8 19.05 -27.31 6.21
CA ARG A 8 18.46 -26.29 7.09
C ARG A 8 19.04 -24.90 6.86
N ARG A 9 20.36 -24.77 6.72
CA ARG A 9 21.01 -23.48 6.42
C ARG A 9 20.55 -22.91 5.09
N ILE A 10 20.42 -23.78 4.06
CA ILE A 10 19.90 -23.37 2.76
C ILE A 10 18.43 -22.94 2.86
N ALA A 11 17.60 -23.64 3.64
CA ALA A 11 16.20 -23.27 3.86
C ALA A 11 16.08 -21.89 4.51
N TRP A 12 16.87 -21.62 5.56
CA TRP A 12 16.87 -20.35 6.27
C TRP A 12 17.35 -19.18 5.40
N GLU A 13 18.45 -19.35 4.64
CA GLU A 13 18.95 -18.27 3.77
C GLU A 13 18.01 -18.04 2.57
N ALA A 14 17.41 -19.09 2.00
CA ALA A 14 16.36 -18.94 0.99
C ALA A 14 15.15 -18.20 1.54
N ALA A 15 14.76 -18.50 2.79
CA ALA A 15 13.68 -17.80 3.48
C ALA A 15 13.99 -16.32 3.69
N ARG A 16 15.23 -15.99 4.09
CA ARG A 16 15.70 -14.61 4.25
C ARG A 16 15.69 -13.84 2.93
N LEU A 17 16.19 -14.44 1.85
CA LEU A 17 16.16 -13.87 0.50
C LEU A 17 14.74 -13.52 0.05
N MET A 18 13.78 -14.41 0.33
CA MET A 18 12.38 -14.19 -0.02
C MET A 18 11.70 -13.17 0.90
N TYR A 19 12.01 -13.19 2.20
CA TYR A 19 11.48 -12.23 3.17
C TYR A 19 11.91 -10.80 2.86
N GLN A 20 13.17 -10.61 2.46
CA GLN A 20 13.74 -9.31 2.07
C GLN A 20 13.44 -8.92 0.61
N ARG A 21 12.49 -9.59 -0.05
CA ARG A 21 12.10 -9.37 -1.47
C ARG A 21 13.25 -9.43 -2.48
N GLN A 22 14.38 -10.05 -2.14
CA GLN A 22 15.50 -10.22 -3.08
C GLN A 22 15.26 -11.33 -4.12
N GLU A 23 14.29 -12.22 -3.86
CA GLU A 23 13.83 -13.27 -4.78
C GLU A 23 12.34 -13.55 -4.53
N SER A 24 11.53 -13.55 -5.59
CA SER A 24 10.09 -13.85 -5.53
C SER A 24 9.76 -15.33 -5.71
N GLU A 25 10.67 -16.11 -6.31
CA GLU A 25 10.44 -17.52 -6.63
C GLU A 25 11.23 -18.47 -5.72
N TYR A 26 10.55 -19.46 -5.12
CA TYR A 26 11.17 -20.48 -4.28
C TYR A 26 12.33 -21.22 -4.97
N TYR A 27 12.22 -21.53 -6.26
CA TYR A 27 13.29 -22.22 -6.98
C TYR A 27 14.56 -21.36 -7.03
N ARG A 28 14.43 -20.09 -7.45
CA ARG A 28 15.56 -19.15 -7.54
C ARG A 28 16.15 -18.86 -6.17
N ALA A 29 15.31 -18.63 -5.17
CA ALA A 29 15.74 -18.41 -3.78
C ALA A 29 16.57 -19.58 -3.23
N LYS A 30 16.10 -20.82 -3.41
CA LYS A 30 16.81 -22.03 -2.96
C LYS A 30 18.17 -22.20 -3.62
N TRP A 31 18.24 -21.99 -4.94
CA TRP A 31 19.49 -22.13 -5.68
C TRP A 31 20.48 -21.00 -5.38
N LYS A 32 19.99 -19.77 -5.22
CA LYS A 32 20.81 -18.62 -4.81
C LYS A 32 21.36 -18.80 -3.41
N ALA A 33 20.53 -19.25 -2.46
CA ALA A 33 20.96 -19.61 -1.11
C ALA A 33 21.99 -20.75 -1.12
N ALA A 34 21.73 -21.81 -1.89
CA ALA A 34 22.63 -22.95 -2.02
C ALA A 34 24.01 -22.54 -2.57
N ARG A 35 24.06 -21.68 -3.60
CA ARG A 35 25.32 -21.15 -4.15
C ARG A 35 26.07 -20.22 -3.18
N ARG A 36 25.35 -19.45 -2.36
CA ARG A 36 25.96 -18.59 -1.33
C ARG A 36 26.58 -19.40 -0.20
N ILE A 37 25.95 -20.51 0.18
CA ILE A 37 26.35 -21.34 1.32
C ILE A 37 27.39 -22.39 0.91
N CYS A 38 27.27 -22.97 -0.29
CA CYS A 38 28.15 -24.01 -0.80
C CYS A 38 29.15 -23.43 -1.79
N ARG A 39 30.46 -23.59 -1.53
CA ARG A 39 31.54 -23.28 -2.49
C ARG A 39 31.72 -24.40 -3.53
N GLY A 40 30.62 -24.90 -4.13
CA GLY A 40 30.65 -26.03 -5.04
C GLY A 40 29.26 -26.56 -5.44
N TRP A 41 29.24 -27.67 -6.17
CA TRP A 41 28.01 -28.30 -6.66
C TRP A 41 27.13 -28.85 -5.52
N VAL A 42 25.83 -28.57 -5.57
CA VAL A 42 24.84 -28.97 -4.55
C VAL A 42 23.95 -30.08 -5.12
N LYS A 43 23.86 -31.20 -4.40
CA LYS A 43 22.99 -32.31 -4.78
C LYS A 43 21.52 -31.90 -4.63
N PRO A 44 20.62 -32.33 -5.54
CA PRO A 44 19.19 -32.07 -5.42
C PRO A 44 18.57 -32.54 -4.09
N SER A 45 19.11 -33.60 -3.48
CA SER A 45 18.67 -34.12 -2.17
C SER A 45 18.98 -33.20 -0.98
N ASP A 46 19.97 -32.32 -1.13
CA ASP A 46 20.41 -31.37 -0.10
C ASP A 46 19.66 -30.04 -0.18
N LEU A 47 18.92 -29.80 -1.27
CA LEU A 47 18.04 -28.64 -1.39
C LEU A 47 16.78 -28.84 -0.53
N PRO A 48 16.30 -27.78 0.12
CA PRO A 48 15.06 -27.84 0.86
C PRO A 48 13.85 -27.93 -0.07
N SER A 49 12.76 -28.49 0.45
CA SER A 49 11.43 -28.39 -0.17
C SER A 49 10.90 -26.96 -0.03
N ASN A 50 9.92 -26.59 -0.87
CA ASN A 50 9.24 -25.30 -0.72
C ASN A 50 8.54 -25.19 0.64
N ALA A 51 8.05 -26.31 1.18
CA ALA A 51 7.46 -26.37 2.52
C ALA A 51 8.48 -26.01 3.61
N GLU A 52 9.70 -26.55 3.55
CA GLU A 52 10.76 -26.20 4.51
C GLU A 52 11.19 -24.73 4.42
N VAL A 53 11.31 -24.18 3.21
CA VAL A 53 11.60 -22.74 3.04
C VAL A 53 10.45 -21.91 3.61
N ARG A 54 9.20 -22.28 3.34
CA ARG A 54 8.02 -21.63 3.90
C ARG A 54 8.04 -21.63 5.43
N ASP A 55 8.30 -22.78 6.06
CA ASP A 55 8.35 -22.90 7.52
C ASP A 55 9.41 -21.95 8.13
N GLU A 56 10.58 -21.81 7.49
CA GLU A 56 11.63 -20.88 7.92
C GLU A 56 11.23 -19.41 7.68
N ILE A 57 10.49 -19.10 6.62
CA ILE A 57 9.96 -17.73 6.46
C ILE A 57 8.95 -17.41 7.56
N LEU A 58 8.11 -18.37 7.96
CA LEU A 58 7.19 -18.20 9.08
C LEU A 58 7.89 -18.00 10.41
N ALA A 59 9.07 -18.61 10.60
CA ALA A 59 9.91 -18.36 11.75
C ALA A 59 10.53 -16.96 11.70
N LEU A 60 11.02 -16.53 10.53
CA LEU A 60 11.61 -15.19 10.32
C LEU A 60 10.59 -14.07 10.51
N ALA A 61 9.38 -14.21 9.96
CA ALA A 61 8.30 -13.23 10.14
C ALA A 61 7.91 -13.12 11.62
N ARG A 62 7.71 -14.25 12.32
CA ARG A 62 7.43 -14.25 13.76
C ARG A 62 8.52 -13.60 14.62
N LEU A 63 9.78 -13.74 14.22
CA LEU A 63 10.92 -13.13 14.91
C LEU A 63 11.04 -11.61 14.66
N HIS A 64 10.56 -11.11 13.52
CA HIS A 64 10.68 -9.70 13.15
C HIS A 64 9.40 -8.88 13.39
N GLU A 65 8.21 -9.49 13.39
CA GLU A 65 6.95 -8.74 13.20
C GLU A 65 5.94 -8.80 14.37
N GLY A 66 6.22 -9.53 15.47
CA GLY A 66 5.47 -9.42 16.74
C GLY A 66 3.93 -9.38 16.65
N GLY A 67 3.27 -8.76 17.63
CA GLY A 67 1.79 -8.65 17.70
C GLY A 67 1.14 -7.76 16.61
N LYS A 68 1.92 -6.95 15.88
CA LYS A 68 1.44 -6.08 14.79
C LYS A 68 0.95 -6.88 13.57
N GLN A 69 1.54 -8.05 13.30
CA GLN A 69 1.13 -8.91 12.17
C GLN A 69 -0.27 -9.52 12.35
N LEU A 70 -0.67 -9.83 13.59
CA LEU A 70 -2.01 -10.33 13.90
C LEU A 70 -3.10 -9.26 13.70
N ALA A 71 -2.81 -8.01 14.08
CA ALA A 71 -3.69 -6.88 13.85
C ALA A 71 -3.86 -6.60 12.35
N ASN A 72 -2.76 -6.64 11.59
CA ASN A 72 -2.78 -6.43 10.14
C ASN A 72 -3.59 -7.52 9.40
N LEU A 73 -3.41 -8.79 9.75
CA LEU A 73 -4.18 -9.89 9.15
C LEU A 73 -5.68 -9.78 9.43
N ARG A 74 -6.06 -9.41 10.66
CA ARG A 74 -7.47 -9.22 11.02
C ARG A 74 -8.09 -8.11 10.18
N ASP A 75 -7.42 -6.98 10.06
CA ASP A 75 -7.92 -5.85 9.29
C ASP A 75 -8.03 -6.18 7.79
N MET A 76 -7.05 -6.89 7.22
CA MET A 76 -7.12 -7.42 5.85
C MET A 76 -8.31 -8.36 5.65
N ARG A 77 -8.62 -9.20 6.65
CA ARG A 77 -9.76 -10.12 6.59
C ARG A 77 -11.10 -9.37 6.61
N ILE A 78 -11.22 -8.31 7.39
CA ILE A 78 -12.42 -7.45 7.38
C ILE A 78 -12.57 -6.74 6.04
N ASP A 79 -11.49 -6.18 5.49
CA ASP A 79 -11.53 -5.50 4.20
C ASP A 79 -11.80 -6.48 3.04
N ALA A 80 -11.29 -7.71 3.14
CA ALA A 80 -11.65 -8.80 2.23
C ALA A 80 -13.15 -9.07 2.23
N LEU A 81 -13.77 -9.22 3.41
CA LEU A 81 -15.21 -9.47 3.51
C LEU A 81 -16.03 -8.31 2.95
N ARG A 82 -15.62 -7.05 3.21
CA ARG A 82 -16.23 -5.85 2.62
C ARG A 82 -16.25 -5.94 1.08
N MET A 83 -15.08 -6.13 0.47
CA MET A 83 -14.97 -6.21 -0.99
C MET A 83 -15.78 -7.39 -1.55
N MET A 84 -15.83 -8.51 -0.84
CA MET A 84 -16.66 -9.65 -1.22
C MET A 84 -18.16 -9.31 -1.17
N HIS A 85 -18.64 -8.49 -0.23
CA HIS A 85 -20.02 -8.02 -0.20
C HIS A 85 -20.35 -7.03 -1.32
N ALA A 86 -19.41 -6.13 -1.64
CA ALA A 86 -19.53 -5.21 -2.77
C ALA A 86 -19.66 -5.99 -4.10
N LEU A 87 -18.77 -6.97 -4.29
CA LEU A 87 -18.74 -7.81 -5.48
C LEU A 87 -19.67 -9.03 -5.43
N ARG A 88 -20.65 -9.10 -4.51
CA ARG A 88 -21.46 -10.31 -4.25
C ARG A 88 -22.10 -10.92 -5.50
N ARG A 89 -22.45 -10.09 -6.49
CA ARG A 89 -23.05 -10.48 -7.77
C ARG A 89 -22.14 -11.41 -8.58
N PHE A 90 -20.82 -11.28 -8.42
CA PHE A 90 -19.79 -12.05 -9.13
C PHE A 90 -19.27 -13.25 -8.30
N ARG A 91 -20.01 -13.64 -7.25
CA ARG A 91 -19.74 -14.82 -6.41
C ARG A 91 -18.29 -14.92 -5.92
N PRO A 92 -17.76 -13.86 -5.26
CA PRO A 92 -16.35 -13.80 -4.93
C PRO A 92 -15.94 -14.94 -3.99
N ARG A 93 -14.68 -15.34 -4.12
CA ARG A 93 -14.03 -16.35 -3.29
C ARG A 93 -12.69 -15.82 -2.81
N LEU A 94 -12.53 -15.68 -1.49
CA LEU A 94 -11.25 -15.34 -0.89
C LEU A 94 -10.30 -16.53 -1.01
N ILE A 95 -9.07 -16.27 -1.46
CA ILE A 95 -8.01 -17.27 -1.55
C ILE A 95 -6.72 -16.72 -0.93
N GLY A 96 -5.62 -17.45 -1.09
CA GLY A 96 -4.29 -16.90 -0.82
C GLY A 96 -3.95 -16.69 0.65
N SER A 97 -3.09 -15.70 0.89
CA SER A 97 -2.42 -15.51 2.17
C SER A 97 -3.37 -15.09 3.30
N VAL A 98 -4.40 -14.31 3.00
CA VAL A 98 -5.38 -13.77 3.95
C VAL A 98 -6.30 -14.85 4.49
N MET A 99 -6.75 -15.77 3.62
CA MET A 99 -7.53 -16.94 4.04
C MET A 99 -6.68 -17.86 4.91
N THR A 100 -5.50 -18.24 4.42
CA THR A 100 -4.64 -19.22 5.09
C THR A 100 -3.91 -18.67 6.33
N GLY A 101 -3.95 -17.35 6.56
CA GLY A 101 -3.31 -16.67 7.68
C GLY A 101 -1.81 -16.40 7.53
N HIS A 102 -1.26 -16.53 6.31
CA HIS A 102 0.18 -16.39 6.04
C HIS A 102 0.54 -15.05 5.36
N VAL A 103 -0.04 -13.95 5.85
CA VAL A 103 0.21 -12.60 5.34
C VAL A 103 1.62 -12.11 5.71
N ARG A 104 2.28 -11.45 4.77
CA ARG A 104 3.59 -10.77 4.89
C ARG A 104 3.45 -9.27 4.66
N ALA A 105 4.46 -8.48 5.03
CA ALA A 105 4.53 -7.07 4.67
C ALA A 105 4.31 -6.87 3.15
N GLY A 106 3.31 -6.05 2.80
CA GLY A 106 2.86 -5.77 1.44
C GLY A 106 2.28 -6.97 0.69
N SER A 107 1.54 -7.85 1.38
CA SER A 107 0.67 -8.84 0.71
C SER A 107 -0.62 -8.18 0.25
N ASP A 108 -1.15 -8.70 -0.85
CA ASP A 108 -2.45 -8.40 -1.42
C ASP A 108 -3.56 -9.31 -0.86
N ILE A 109 -4.79 -8.88 -1.10
CA ILE A 109 -6.01 -9.64 -0.87
C ILE A 109 -6.42 -10.27 -2.21
N ASP A 110 -6.16 -11.57 -2.33
CA ASP A 110 -6.49 -12.35 -3.53
C ASP A 110 -7.96 -12.78 -3.55
N LEU A 111 -8.73 -12.33 -4.55
CA LEU A 111 -10.11 -12.77 -4.78
C LEU A 111 -10.25 -13.43 -6.16
N HIS A 112 -10.95 -14.55 -6.22
CA HIS A 112 -11.52 -15.03 -7.48
C HIS A 112 -12.92 -14.47 -7.65
N VAL A 113 -13.22 -13.95 -8.83
CA VAL A 113 -14.56 -13.47 -9.23
C VAL A 113 -14.99 -14.16 -10.52
N PHE A 114 -16.30 -14.35 -10.69
CA PHE A 114 -16.86 -15.16 -11.78
C PHE A 114 -17.86 -14.32 -12.58
N SER A 115 -17.51 -14.04 -13.83
CA SER A 115 -18.32 -13.25 -14.77
C SER A 115 -17.88 -13.51 -16.20
N ASP A 116 -18.84 -13.54 -17.13
CA ASP A 116 -18.54 -13.58 -18.57
C ASP A 116 -18.32 -12.17 -19.17
N SER A 117 -18.55 -11.11 -18.38
CA SER A 117 -18.27 -9.72 -18.73
C SER A 117 -17.37 -9.07 -17.69
N ILE A 118 -16.20 -8.62 -18.14
CA ILE A 118 -15.28 -7.84 -17.32
C ILE A 118 -15.87 -6.45 -17.08
N GLU A 119 -16.57 -5.90 -18.07
CA GLU A 119 -17.20 -4.58 -18.03
C GLU A 119 -18.22 -4.47 -16.89
N ALA A 120 -18.95 -5.56 -16.60
CA ALA A 120 -19.88 -5.60 -15.48
C ALA A 120 -19.15 -5.48 -14.12
N ILE A 121 -17.96 -6.09 -14.00
CA ILE A 121 -17.14 -6.01 -12.77
C ILE A 121 -16.57 -4.60 -12.63
N THR A 122 -15.98 -4.05 -13.70
CA THR A 122 -15.37 -2.72 -13.68
C THR A 122 -16.41 -1.63 -13.41
N LEU A 123 -17.62 -1.76 -13.96
CA LEU A 123 -18.72 -0.83 -13.66
C LEU A 123 -19.09 -0.84 -12.17
N GLN A 124 -19.14 -2.01 -11.53
CA GLN A 124 -19.40 -2.10 -10.09
C GLN A 124 -18.27 -1.44 -9.29
N LEU A 125 -17.01 -1.62 -9.69
CA LEU A 125 -15.86 -0.97 -9.06
C LEU A 125 -15.91 0.56 -9.23
N ASP A 126 -16.32 1.05 -10.42
CA ASP A 126 -16.51 2.48 -10.67
C ASP A 126 -17.62 3.07 -9.80
N GLU A 127 -18.76 2.37 -9.66
CA GLU A 127 -19.87 2.76 -8.77
C GLU A 127 -19.45 2.85 -7.30
N ASP A 128 -18.56 1.95 -6.88
CA ASP A 128 -17.97 1.93 -5.54
C ASP A 128 -16.78 2.91 -5.40
N GLY A 129 -16.47 3.67 -6.45
CA GLY A 129 -15.39 4.66 -6.48
C GLY A 129 -13.99 4.06 -6.38
N CYS A 130 -13.80 2.78 -6.74
CA CYS A 130 -12.52 2.11 -6.62
C CYS A 130 -11.54 2.53 -7.75
N ILE A 131 -10.26 2.68 -7.41
CA ILE A 131 -9.19 2.90 -8.39
C ILE A 131 -8.58 1.53 -8.75
N TYR A 132 -8.47 1.19 -10.02
CA TYR A 132 -7.95 -0.11 -10.45
C TYR A 132 -7.24 -0.11 -11.80
N ASP A 133 -6.38 -1.11 -11.98
CA ASP A 133 -5.68 -1.40 -13.23
C ASP A 133 -6.08 -2.79 -13.75
N VAL A 134 -6.24 -2.95 -15.07
CA VAL A 134 -6.61 -4.24 -15.69
C VAL A 134 -5.42 -4.83 -16.45
N GLU A 135 -4.99 -6.01 -16.02
CA GLU A 135 -3.90 -6.76 -16.65
C GLU A 135 -4.43 -8.03 -17.36
N ARG A 136 -4.03 -8.24 -18.61
CA ARG A 136 -4.38 -9.47 -19.37
C ARG A 136 -3.13 -10.30 -19.66
N LYS A 137 -3.05 -11.48 -19.06
CA LYS A 137 -1.91 -12.39 -19.20
C LYS A 137 -2.28 -13.62 -20.02
N ARG A 138 -1.57 -13.83 -21.13
CA ARG A 138 -1.70 -15.06 -21.94
C ARG A 138 -0.74 -16.13 -21.41
N VAL A 139 -1.30 -17.23 -20.90
CA VAL A 139 -0.54 -18.38 -20.42
C VAL A 139 -0.75 -19.54 -21.37
N ARG A 140 0.36 -20.12 -21.85
CA ARG A 140 0.33 -21.35 -22.65
C ARG A 140 0.54 -22.55 -21.74
N LYS A 141 -0.48 -23.38 -21.54
CA LYS A 141 -0.39 -24.57 -20.69
C LYS A 141 -0.97 -25.77 -21.43
N GLY A 142 -0.14 -26.78 -21.69
CA GLY A 142 -0.56 -28.02 -22.36
C GLY A 142 -0.94 -27.88 -23.84
N GLY A 143 -0.50 -26.83 -24.53
CA GLY A 143 -0.81 -26.58 -25.95
C GLY A 143 -1.98 -25.61 -26.17
N GLU A 144 -2.85 -25.44 -25.17
CA GLU A 144 -3.89 -24.41 -25.15
C GLU A 144 -3.34 -23.06 -24.68
N VAL A 145 -3.79 -21.98 -25.34
CA VAL A 145 -3.55 -20.60 -24.90
C VAL A 145 -4.77 -20.17 -24.07
N ARG A 146 -4.58 -19.94 -22.78
CA ARG A 146 -5.60 -19.34 -21.91
C ARG A 146 -5.20 -17.92 -21.56
N SER A 147 -6.12 -16.98 -21.72
CA SER A 147 -5.98 -15.61 -21.23
C SER A 147 -6.58 -15.52 -19.83
N PHE A 148 -5.79 -15.04 -18.88
CA PHE A 148 -6.25 -14.68 -17.53
C PHE A 148 -6.34 -13.16 -17.46
N THR A 149 -7.44 -12.67 -16.90
CA THR A 149 -7.61 -11.24 -16.62
C THR A 149 -7.50 -11.04 -15.11
N HIS A 150 -6.61 -10.14 -14.73
CA HIS A 150 -6.41 -9.71 -13.37
C HIS A 150 -6.83 -8.24 -13.27
N ILE A 151 -7.57 -7.88 -12.22
CA ILE A 151 -7.90 -6.49 -11.91
C ILE A 151 -7.24 -6.18 -10.57
N HIS A 152 -6.31 -5.24 -10.58
CA HIS A 152 -5.56 -4.80 -9.40
C HIS A 152 -6.27 -3.58 -8.82
N VAL A 153 -6.99 -3.76 -7.71
CA VAL A 153 -7.75 -2.68 -7.07
C VAL A 153 -6.94 -2.09 -5.94
N ARG A 154 -6.81 -0.76 -5.94
CA ARG A 154 -6.11 0.00 -4.92
C ARG A 154 -7.04 0.33 -3.75
N GLY A 155 -6.46 0.38 -2.57
CA GLY A 155 -7.18 0.73 -1.34
C GLY A 155 -6.28 0.55 -0.12
N ARG A 156 -6.91 0.56 1.07
CA ARG A 156 -6.22 0.32 2.34
C ARG A 156 -5.32 -0.91 2.30
N PHE A 157 -5.79 -1.98 1.67
CA PHE A 157 -4.98 -3.11 1.24
C PHE A 157 -5.14 -3.30 -0.28
N PRO A 158 -4.08 -3.65 -1.01
CA PRO A 158 -4.20 -3.94 -2.44
C PRO A 158 -4.99 -5.23 -2.64
N PHE A 159 -5.87 -5.26 -3.64
CA PHE A 159 -6.61 -6.46 -4.03
C PHE A 159 -6.16 -6.93 -5.41
N GLU A 160 -5.97 -8.24 -5.56
CA GLU A 160 -5.82 -8.87 -6.88
C GLU A 160 -7.08 -9.69 -7.17
N LEU A 161 -7.88 -9.23 -8.15
CA LEU A 161 -9.07 -9.95 -8.61
C LEU A 161 -8.72 -10.80 -9.84
N THR A 162 -8.75 -12.12 -9.70
CA THR A 162 -8.65 -13.02 -10.86
C THR A 162 -10.04 -13.32 -11.42
N VAL A 163 -10.27 -12.96 -12.68
CA VAL A 163 -11.58 -13.13 -13.35
C VAL A 163 -11.65 -14.48 -14.07
N TYR A 164 -12.67 -15.27 -13.74
CA TYR A 164 -13.02 -16.53 -14.39
C TYR A 164 -14.40 -16.45 -15.06
N ALA A 165 -14.67 -17.36 -15.99
CA ALA A 165 -16.00 -17.48 -16.60
C ALA A 165 -17.06 -17.87 -15.55
N ALA A 166 -18.31 -17.49 -15.79
CA ALA A 166 -19.39 -17.68 -14.81
C ALA A 166 -19.66 -19.16 -14.48
N ASP A 167 -19.44 -20.06 -15.44
CA ASP A 167 -19.61 -21.51 -15.31
C ASP A 167 -18.46 -22.20 -14.53
N GLU A 168 -17.31 -21.54 -14.38
CA GLU A 168 -16.16 -22.04 -13.62
C GLU A 168 -16.30 -21.84 -12.10
N ALA A 169 -17.39 -21.24 -11.61
CA ALA A 169 -17.63 -20.96 -10.18
C ALA A 169 -17.55 -22.22 -9.28
N HIS A 170 -17.94 -23.38 -9.81
CA HIS A 170 -17.89 -24.65 -9.08
C HIS A 170 -16.55 -25.37 -9.21
N HIS A 171 -15.70 -24.97 -10.16
CA HIS A 171 -14.44 -25.63 -10.44
C HIS A 171 -13.48 -25.55 -9.24
N VAL A 172 -12.88 -26.67 -8.86
CA VAL A 172 -11.90 -26.73 -7.77
C VAL A 172 -10.51 -26.50 -8.35
N PHE A 173 -10.05 -25.26 -8.25
CA PHE A 173 -8.70 -24.90 -8.67
C PHE A 173 -7.65 -25.54 -7.76
N ARG A 174 -6.51 -25.93 -8.34
CA ARG A 174 -5.38 -26.47 -7.59
C ARG A 174 -4.38 -25.35 -7.33
N SER A 175 -3.87 -25.29 -6.11
CA SER A 175 -2.80 -24.38 -5.72
C SER A 175 -1.56 -24.65 -6.60
N SER A 176 -1.05 -23.62 -7.27
CA SER A 176 0.19 -23.67 -8.05
C SER A 176 1.43 -23.98 -7.18
N ILE A 177 1.33 -23.72 -5.88
CA ILE A 177 2.42 -23.90 -4.90
C ILE A 177 2.43 -25.32 -4.34
N THR A 178 1.27 -25.87 -3.97
CA THR A 178 1.16 -27.14 -3.25
C THR A 178 0.61 -28.30 -4.08
N GLY A 179 -0.01 -28.03 -5.23
CA GLY A 179 -0.68 -29.02 -6.09
C GLY A 179 -1.98 -29.60 -5.49
N LYS A 180 -2.32 -29.22 -4.25
CA LYS A 180 -3.56 -29.60 -3.55
C LYS A 180 -4.73 -28.71 -3.97
N PRO A 181 -5.99 -29.11 -3.69
CA PRO A 181 -7.13 -28.21 -3.77
C PRO A 181 -6.81 -26.90 -3.07
N MET A 182 -7.03 -25.78 -3.76
CA MET A 182 -6.78 -24.46 -3.21
C MET A 182 -7.80 -24.15 -2.13
N GLU A 183 -7.31 -23.75 -0.96
CA GLU A 183 -8.16 -23.27 0.12
C GLU A 183 -8.83 -21.97 -0.33
N ARG A 184 -10.16 -21.96 -0.29
CA ARG A 184 -11.00 -20.87 -0.75
C ARG A 184 -12.21 -20.77 0.15
N ALA A 185 -12.72 -19.55 0.34
CA ALA A 185 -13.94 -19.33 1.10
C ALA A 185 -14.93 -18.47 0.31
N SER A 186 -16.17 -18.93 0.22
CA SER A 186 -17.33 -18.08 -0.07
C SER A 186 -17.58 -17.07 1.04
N ILE A 187 -18.41 -16.06 0.78
CA ILE A 187 -18.84 -15.07 1.80
C ILE A 187 -19.32 -15.80 3.06
N ALA A 188 -20.26 -16.74 2.93
CA ALA A 188 -20.81 -17.47 4.08
C ALA A 188 -19.77 -18.34 4.81
N GLU A 189 -18.88 -19.01 4.08
CA GLU A 189 -17.79 -19.80 4.70
C GLU A 189 -16.81 -18.89 5.43
N PHE A 190 -16.54 -17.69 4.89
CA PHE A 190 -15.60 -16.75 5.46
C PHE A 190 -16.18 -16.02 6.67
N GLU A 191 -17.45 -15.63 6.65
CA GLU A 191 -18.18 -15.11 7.82
C GLU A 191 -18.14 -16.12 8.97
N GLN A 192 -18.41 -17.40 8.69
CA GLN A 192 -18.31 -18.47 9.70
C GLN A 192 -16.90 -18.65 10.23
N PHE A 193 -15.89 -18.53 9.36
CA PHE A 193 -14.49 -18.56 9.77
C PHE A 193 -14.18 -17.39 10.72
N LEU A 194 -14.55 -16.16 10.37
CA LEU A 194 -14.30 -14.97 11.18
C LEU A 194 -15.02 -15.04 12.54
N ALA A 195 -16.25 -15.54 12.57
CA ALA A 195 -16.99 -15.72 13.82
C ALA A 195 -16.31 -16.73 14.78
N ARG A 196 -15.60 -17.73 14.25
CA ARG A 196 -14.84 -18.71 15.06
C ARG A 196 -13.49 -18.15 15.50
N GLU A 197 -12.82 -17.44 14.61
CA GLU A 197 -11.46 -16.93 14.85
C GLU A 197 -11.46 -15.68 15.74
N TYR A 198 -12.49 -14.83 15.62
CA TYR A 198 -12.65 -13.57 16.34
C TYR A 198 -14.02 -13.52 17.07
N PRO A 199 -14.26 -14.40 18.06
CA PRO A 199 -15.58 -14.53 18.70
C PRO A 199 -16.03 -13.25 19.44
N ASP A 200 -15.10 -12.42 19.90
CA ASP A 200 -15.39 -11.17 20.61
C ASP A 200 -15.58 -9.97 19.66
N MET A 201 -15.43 -10.16 18.34
CA MET A 201 -15.56 -9.11 17.34
C MET A 201 -16.96 -9.12 16.71
N ALA A 202 -17.62 -7.96 16.71
CA ALA A 202 -18.82 -7.73 15.90
C ALA A 202 -18.42 -7.53 14.43
N VAL A 203 -18.27 -8.62 13.68
CA VAL A 203 -17.80 -8.62 12.27
C VAL A 203 -18.63 -7.68 11.40
N ASP A 204 -19.96 -7.73 11.48
CA ASP A 204 -20.85 -6.85 10.70
C ASP A 204 -20.60 -5.36 10.98
N LYS A 205 -20.36 -5.02 12.26
CA LYS A 205 -20.02 -3.66 12.64
C LYS A 205 -18.64 -3.29 12.10
N ALA A 206 -17.65 -4.17 12.20
CA ALA A 206 -16.31 -3.91 11.67
C ALA A 206 -16.32 -3.72 10.15
N VAL A 207 -17.08 -4.52 9.40
CA VAL A 207 -17.27 -4.35 7.95
C VAL A 207 -17.94 -3.00 7.66
N ALA A 208 -19.03 -2.68 8.37
CA ALA A 208 -19.73 -1.41 8.19
C ALA A 208 -18.87 -0.19 8.56
N ASP A 209 -17.99 -0.32 9.57
CA ASP A 209 -17.04 0.72 9.95
C ASP A 209 -15.97 0.91 8.87
N VAL A 210 -15.54 -0.14 8.18
CA VAL A 210 -14.64 -0.03 7.00
C VAL A 210 -15.39 0.53 5.78
N GLU A 211 -16.63 0.13 5.52
CA GLU A 211 -17.46 0.70 4.43
C GLU A 211 -17.70 2.21 4.61
N LYS A 212 -17.85 2.67 5.85
CA LYS A 212 -18.00 4.10 6.18
C LYS A 212 -16.66 4.82 6.29
N GLY A 213 -15.57 4.08 6.48
CA GLY A 213 -14.22 4.62 6.57
C GLY A 213 -13.76 5.07 5.20
N ILE A 214 -13.83 6.37 4.94
CA ILE A 214 -13.19 6.96 3.76
C ILE A 214 -11.69 6.69 3.87
N ASP A 215 -11.12 6.01 2.87
CA ASP A 215 -9.68 5.87 2.76
C ASP A 215 -9.07 7.26 2.54
N ARG A 216 -8.46 7.82 3.59
CA ARG A 216 -7.92 9.19 3.55
C ARG A 216 -6.88 9.38 2.44
N PHE A 217 -6.15 8.34 2.05
CA PHE A 217 -5.20 8.43 0.95
C PHE A 217 -5.88 8.54 -0.41
N GLN A 218 -7.09 8.00 -0.54
CA GLN A 218 -7.90 8.21 -1.74
C GLN A 218 -8.38 9.67 -1.82
N VAL A 219 -8.72 10.27 -0.68
CA VAL A 219 -9.02 11.71 -0.61
C VAL A 219 -7.80 12.52 -1.03
N PHE A 220 -6.62 12.22 -0.47
CA PHE A 220 -5.36 12.88 -0.84
C PHE A 220 -5.09 12.79 -2.34
N GLN A 221 -5.22 11.59 -2.93
CA GLN A 221 -5.07 11.40 -4.37
C GLN A 221 -6.07 12.24 -5.17
N SER A 222 -7.34 12.28 -4.76
CA SER A 222 -8.36 13.09 -5.43
C SER A 222 -8.09 14.60 -5.37
N LEU A 223 -7.42 15.07 -4.32
CA LEU A 223 -7.04 16.47 -4.14
C LEU A 223 -5.74 16.84 -4.87
N LEU A 224 -4.84 15.87 -5.08
CA LEU A 224 -3.58 16.06 -5.81
C LEU A 224 -3.79 16.10 -7.33
N LEU A 225 -4.65 15.22 -7.87
CA LEU A 225 -4.87 15.10 -9.32
C LEU A 225 -5.19 16.43 -10.04
N PRO A 226 -6.06 17.32 -9.50
CA PRO A 226 -6.34 18.61 -10.14
C PRO A 226 -5.15 19.56 -10.24
N LEU A 227 -4.11 19.40 -9.39
CA LEU A 227 -2.95 20.30 -9.37
C LEU A 227 -2.11 20.24 -10.65
N GLU A 228 -2.18 19.15 -11.41
CA GLU A 228 -1.50 19.01 -12.71
C GLU A 228 -1.91 20.11 -13.69
N ARG A 229 -3.13 20.65 -13.52
CA ARG A 229 -3.70 21.70 -14.38
C ARG A 229 -3.51 23.10 -13.82
N VAL A 230 -2.88 23.24 -12.65
CA VAL A 230 -2.65 24.52 -11.99
C VAL A 230 -1.26 25.04 -12.36
N GLU A 231 -1.20 25.81 -13.44
CA GLU A 231 0.05 26.47 -13.86
C GLU A 231 0.51 27.49 -12.82
N GLN A 232 1.77 27.39 -12.39
CA GLN A 232 2.37 28.35 -11.48
C GLN A 232 3.09 29.48 -12.23
N SER A 233 3.39 30.56 -11.50
CA SER A 233 4.18 31.67 -12.04
C SER A 233 5.57 31.20 -12.45
N LYS A 234 5.91 31.25 -13.74
CA LYS A 234 7.23 30.86 -14.29
C LYS A 234 8.43 31.60 -13.68
N ILE A 235 8.19 32.73 -13.01
CA ILE A 235 9.23 33.52 -12.33
C ILE A 235 9.53 32.94 -10.94
N HIS A 236 8.49 32.57 -10.19
CA HIS A 236 8.64 32.10 -8.82
C HIS A 236 8.69 30.57 -8.72
N HIS A 237 8.11 29.89 -9.70
CA HIS A 237 7.94 28.45 -9.84
C HIS A 237 8.37 28.05 -11.26
N PRO A 238 9.67 28.03 -11.55
CA PRO A 238 10.18 27.67 -12.87
C PRO A 238 9.86 26.22 -13.26
N GLU A 239 9.53 25.34 -12.31
CA GLU A 239 9.24 23.92 -12.46
C GLU A 239 7.99 23.62 -13.29
N GLY A 240 6.95 24.47 -13.24
CA GLY A 240 5.74 24.29 -14.05
C GLY A 240 4.46 24.32 -13.24
N ASP A 241 3.76 23.19 -13.17
CA ASP A 241 2.48 23.05 -12.49
C ASP A 241 2.62 22.74 -10.99
N ALA A 242 1.52 22.90 -10.26
CA ALA A 242 1.48 22.72 -8.82
C ALA A 242 1.67 21.26 -8.38
N LEU A 243 1.27 20.27 -9.19
CA LEU A 243 1.44 18.86 -8.84
C LEU A 243 2.92 18.50 -8.86
N TYR A 244 3.61 18.87 -9.94
CA TYR A 244 5.05 18.62 -10.06
C TYR A 244 5.84 19.30 -8.93
N HIS A 245 5.44 20.51 -8.53
CA HIS A 245 5.99 21.17 -7.36
C HIS A 245 5.77 20.36 -6.07
N SER A 246 4.53 19.96 -5.76
CA SER A 246 4.22 19.18 -4.56
C SER A 246 5.00 17.85 -4.50
N LEU A 247 5.19 17.18 -5.63
CA LEU A 247 5.97 15.93 -5.71
C LEU A 247 7.48 16.16 -5.47
N GLN A 248 8.05 17.28 -5.95
CA GLN A 248 9.43 17.66 -5.59
C GLN A 248 9.58 17.94 -4.09
N VAL A 249 8.64 18.70 -3.51
CA VAL A 249 8.67 19.03 -2.08
C VAL A 249 8.55 17.77 -1.24
N PHE A 250 7.69 16.84 -1.62
CA PHE A 250 7.57 15.52 -0.97
C PHE A 250 8.86 14.71 -1.06
N ASP A 251 9.52 14.67 -2.22
CA ASP A 251 10.76 13.91 -2.40
C ASP A 251 11.90 14.46 -1.54
N LEU A 252 12.06 15.79 -1.50
CA LEU A 252 13.01 16.45 -0.61
C LEU A 252 12.68 16.24 0.87
N ALA A 253 11.39 16.23 1.21
CA ALA A 253 10.93 15.96 2.57
C ALA A 253 11.24 14.51 2.99
N ARG A 254 11.12 13.56 2.06
CA ARG A 254 11.48 12.15 2.27
C ARG A 254 12.96 11.98 2.58
N ASP A 255 13.83 12.74 1.90
CA ASP A 255 15.26 12.72 2.21
C ASP A 255 15.59 13.35 3.59
N ALA A 256 14.82 14.37 3.99
CA ALA A 256 15.03 15.07 5.26
C ALA A 256 14.53 14.26 6.47
N LEU A 257 13.29 13.77 6.41
CA LEU A 257 12.58 13.10 7.51
C LEU A 257 11.79 11.87 6.98
N PRO A 258 12.47 10.79 6.55
CA PRO A 258 11.84 9.67 5.82
C PRO A 258 10.78 8.88 6.60
N TYR A 259 10.81 8.94 7.93
CA TYR A 259 9.91 8.14 8.78
C TYR A 259 8.81 8.98 9.45
N ASP A 260 8.81 10.29 9.23
CA ASP A 260 7.81 11.19 9.83
C ASP A 260 6.61 11.35 8.90
N GLN A 261 5.65 10.43 9.02
CA GLN A 261 4.49 10.40 8.14
C GLN A 261 3.69 11.71 8.14
N GLU A 262 3.44 12.31 9.30
CA GLU A 262 2.64 13.54 9.42
C GLU A 262 3.32 14.73 8.73
N PHE A 263 4.65 14.78 8.80
CA PHE A 263 5.47 15.76 8.09
C PHE A 263 5.44 15.54 6.57
N LEU A 264 5.57 14.28 6.12
CA LEU A 264 5.53 13.94 4.70
C LEU A 264 4.13 14.19 4.09
N GLU A 265 3.06 13.93 4.84
CA GLU A 265 1.69 14.31 4.46
C GLU A 265 1.59 15.83 4.29
N ALA A 266 2.13 16.62 5.22
CA ALA A 266 2.14 18.07 5.09
C ALA A 266 2.93 18.54 3.86
N ALA A 267 4.10 17.94 3.58
CA ALA A 267 4.90 18.24 2.41
C ALA A 267 4.18 17.97 1.09
N LEU A 268 3.51 16.82 0.98
CA LEU A 268 2.76 16.46 -0.23
C LEU A 268 1.52 17.35 -0.42
N LEU A 269 0.83 17.70 0.67
CA LEU A 269 -0.51 18.27 0.63
C LEU A 269 -0.58 19.79 0.85
N HIS A 270 0.52 20.46 1.19
CA HIS A 270 0.49 21.88 1.59
C HIS A 270 -0.17 22.83 0.59
N ASP A 271 -0.16 22.46 -0.70
CA ASP A 271 -0.61 23.29 -1.81
C ASP A 271 -1.91 22.81 -2.49
N VAL A 272 -2.57 21.75 -1.99
CA VAL A 272 -3.78 21.19 -2.64
C VAL A 272 -4.91 22.21 -2.80
N GLY A 273 -4.98 23.19 -1.91
CA GLY A 273 -5.98 24.25 -2.00
C GLY A 273 -5.83 25.16 -3.22
N LYS A 274 -4.69 25.15 -3.93
CA LYS A 274 -4.50 25.99 -5.13
C LYS A 274 -5.44 25.61 -6.27
N ALA A 275 -5.88 24.34 -6.33
CA ALA A 275 -6.89 23.89 -7.28
C ALA A 275 -8.33 24.29 -6.89
N ILE A 276 -8.54 24.67 -5.62
CA ILE A 276 -9.86 25.02 -5.06
C ILE A 276 -10.03 26.54 -5.02
N ASP A 277 -9.13 27.23 -4.31
CA ASP A 277 -9.03 28.69 -4.27
C ASP A 277 -7.56 29.10 -4.21
N SER A 278 -7.03 29.63 -5.31
CA SER A 278 -5.64 30.05 -5.38
C SER A 278 -5.31 31.29 -4.52
N LYS A 279 -6.31 32.10 -4.14
CA LYS A 279 -6.10 33.29 -3.31
C LYS A 279 -5.99 32.97 -1.83
N ASP A 280 -6.75 31.97 -1.38
CA ASP A 280 -6.76 31.49 0.01
C ASP A 280 -6.53 29.97 0.08
N HIS A 281 -5.50 29.50 -0.65
CA HIS A 281 -5.23 28.07 -0.81
C HIS A 281 -4.95 27.35 0.51
N VAL A 282 -4.40 28.06 1.51
CA VAL A 282 -4.14 27.45 2.82
C VAL A 282 -5.46 27.08 3.49
N ALA A 283 -6.41 28.03 3.58
CA ALA A 283 -7.71 27.76 4.18
C ALA A 283 -8.50 26.73 3.37
N ALA A 284 -8.57 26.89 2.05
CA ALA A 284 -9.29 25.98 1.16
C ALA A 284 -8.72 24.55 1.21
N GLY A 285 -7.39 24.40 1.28
CA GLY A 285 -6.73 23.11 1.41
C GLY A 285 -7.02 22.44 2.76
N LEU A 286 -6.93 23.20 3.87
CA LEU A 286 -7.23 22.68 5.20
C LEU A 286 -8.69 22.27 5.37
N ASP A 287 -9.63 23.05 4.80
CA ASP A 287 -11.05 22.71 4.78
C ASP A 287 -11.31 21.41 4.02
N ALA A 288 -10.66 21.20 2.88
CA ALA A 288 -10.77 19.97 2.09
C ALA A 288 -10.14 18.74 2.78
N LEU A 289 -9.10 18.96 3.59
CA LEU A 289 -8.41 17.92 4.35
C LEU A 289 -9.02 17.66 5.73
N ALA A 290 -10.04 18.43 6.13
CA ALA A 290 -10.62 18.36 7.46
C ALA A 290 -11.16 16.95 7.78
N GLY A 291 -10.69 16.37 8.88
CA GLY A 291 -11.05 15.01 9.31
C GLY A 291 -10.22 13.89 8.67
N PHE A 292 -9.30 14.21 7.75
CA PHE A 292 -8.41 13.23 7.09
C PHE A 292 -6.94 13.37 7.48
N ILE A 293 -6.55 14.48 8.09
CA ILE A 293 -5.19 14.76 8.57
C ILE A 293 -5.16 14.94 10.09
N THR A 294 -4.00 14.70 10.70
CA THR A 294 -3.80 14.92 12.14
C THR A 294 -3.71 16.42 12.50
N PRO A 295 -3.87 16.78 13.78
CA PRO A 295 -3.65 18.16 14.21
C PRO A 295 -2.26 18.71 13.88
N ARG A 296 -1.23 17.86 13.90
CA ARG A 296 0.15 18.22 13.57
C ARG A 296 0.33 18.50 12.09
N THR A 297 -0.13 17.61 11.21
CA THR A 297 -0.14 17.84 9.75
C THR A 297 -0.93 19.11 9.40
N HIS A 298 -2.10 19.30 10.03
CA HIS A 298 -2.89 20.53 9.87
C HIS A 298 -2.07 21.76 10.28
N TRP A 299 -1.38 21.72 11.42
CA TRP A 299 -0.57 22.85 11.89
C TRP A 299 0.59 23.17 10.94
N LEU A 300 1.29 22.16 10.44
CA LEU A 300 2.39 22.33 9.48
C LEU A 300 1.89 23.03 8.20
N ILE A 301 0.77 22.56 7.64
CA ILE A 301 0.15 23.17 6.46
C ILE A 301 -0.33 24.60 6.78
N ALA A 302 -0.99 24.83 7.92
CA ALA A 302 -1.50 26.15 8.29
C ALA A 302 -0.40 27.22 8.39
N PHE A 303 0.81 26.83 8.81
CA PHE A 303 1.89 27.77 9.10
C PHE A 303 3.03 27.77 8.06
N HIS A 304 2.97 26.95 7.00
CA HIS A 304 4.05 26.85 6.01
C HIS A 304 4.38 28.21 5.35
N MET A 305 3.36 29.02 5.02
CA MET A 305 3.56 30.36 4.47
C MET A 305 4.22 31.33 5.47
N HIS A 306 3.94 31.18 6.77
CA HIS A 306 4.60 31.99 7.79
C HIS A 306 6.08 31.57 7.98
N ALA A 307 6.40 30.29 7.84
CA ALA A 307 7.77 29.79 7.87
C ALA A 307 8.57 30.25 6.66
N ARG A 308 7.96 30.30 5.47
CA ARG A 308 8.53 30.94 4.30
C ARG A 308 8.83 32.43 4.52
N GLN A 309 7.85 33.20 5.00
CA GLN A 309 8.06 34.61 5.38
C GLN A 309 9.18 34.77 6.42
N LEU A 310 9.37 33.79 7.30
CA LEU A 310 10.46 33.81 8.28
C LEU A 310 11.82 33.57 7.63
N LEU A 311 11.91 32.64 6.65
CA LEU A 311 13.12 32.44 5.86
C LEU A 311 13.49 33.68 5.04
N ASP A 312 12.49 34.37 4.51
CA ASP A 312 12.65 35.58 3.70
C ASP A 312 12.93 36.83 4.56
N GLY A 313 12.85 36.71 5.90
CA GLY A 313 13.08 37.81 6.84
C GLY A 313 11.92 38.80 6.96
N GLU A 314 10.74 38.47 6.44
CA GLU A 314 9.56 39.32 6.35
C GLU A 314 8.58 39.11 7.53
N LEU A 315 8.75 38.03 8.30
CA LEU A 315 7.82 37.68 9.37
C LEU A 315 7.92 38.62 10.59
N GLY A 316 6.79 39.22 10.97
CA GLY A 316 6.70 40.10 12.13
C GLY A 316 7.06 39.43 13.47
N LEU A 317 7.60 40.23 14.41
CA LEU A 317 8.13 39.76 15.70
C LEU A 317 7.16 38.90 16.53
N ARG A 318 5.86 39.26 16.56
CA ARG A 318 4.84 38.52 17.33
C ARG A 318 4.58 37.14 16.73
N ALA A 319 4.42 37.05 15.42
CA ALA A 319 4.23 35.79 14.70
C ALA A 319 5.48 34.90 14.84
N ARG A 320 6.68 35.49 14.70
CA ARG A 320 7.94 34.78 14.92
C ARG A 320 8.05 34.14 16.30
N ARG A 321 7.68 34.86 17.36
CA ARG A 321 7.69 34.31 18.73
C ARG A 321 6.69 33.16 18.89
N ARG A 322 5.52 33.27 18.27
CA ARG A 322 4.49 32.22 18.32
C ARG A 322 4.95 30.95 17.61
N LEU A 323 5.50 31.06 16.40
CA LEU A 323 6.02 29.90 15.66
C LEU A 323 7.12 29.17 16.44
N ARG A 324 8.09 29.92 16.98
CA ARG A 324 9.22 29.35 17.75
C ARG A 324 8.82 28.69 19.07
N ALA A 325 7.59 28.90 19.54
CA ALA A 325 7.09 28.26 20.75
C ALA A 325 6.47 26.88 20.48
N SER A 326 6.23 26.53 19.21
CA SER A 326 5.77 25.20 18.82
C SER A 326 6.88 24.17 18.97
N GLU A 327 6.53 22.95 19.34
CA GLU A 327 7.46 21.81 19.34
C GLU A 327 7.85 21.41 17.91
N ASP A 328 6.94 21.58 16.95
CA ASP A 328 7.15 21.28 15.52
C ASP A 328 7.83 22.42 14.73
N PHE A 329 8.49 23.35 15.43
CA PHE A 329 9.10 24.51 14.77
C PHE A 329 10.20 24.11 13.79
N GLU A 330 11.05 23.16 14.14
CA GLU A 330 12.17 22.75 13.28
C GLU A 330 11.69 21.97 12.05
N GLU A 331 10.66 21.14 12.21
CA GLU A 331 9.98 20.43 11.13
C GLU A 331 9.31 21.43 10.19
N LEU A 332 8.59 22.42 10.72
CA LEU A 332 8.00 23.48 9.90
C LEU A 332 9.06 24.28 9.11
N MET A 333 10.21 24.58 9.72
CA MET A 333 11.31 25.24 9.01
C MET A 333 11.94 24.32 7.97
N THR A 334 11.94 23.02 8.19
CA THR A 334 12.38 22.01 7.20
C THR A 334 11.41 21.96 6.03
N LEU A 335 10.09 21.94 6.28
CA LEU A 335 9.07 22.01 5.24
C LEU A 335 9.24 23.26 4.37
N ALA A 336 9.47 24.44 4.98
CA ALA A 336 9.69 25.68 4.24
C ALA A 336 10.98 25.66 3.38
N ARG A 337 12.02 24.95 3.80
CA ARG A 337 13.22 24.72 2.98
C ARG A 337 12.92 23.80 1.81
N CYS A 338 12.22 22.68 2.05
CA CYS A 338 11.78 21.77 0.99
C CYS A 338 10.88 22.48 -0.04
N ASP A 339 9.90 23.30 0.39
CA ASP A 339 9.07 24.14 -0.50
C ASP A 339 9.93 25.05 -1.38
N ARG A 340 10.87 25.78 -0.78
CA ARG A 340 11.74 26.67 -1.57
C ARG A 340 12.62 25.89 -2.55
N ASP A 341 13.18 24.77 -2.10
CA ASP A 341 14.20 24.04 -2.84
C ASP A 341 13.55 23.15 -3.94
N GLY A 342 12.28 22.75 -3.78
CA GLY A 342 11.44 21.99 -4.72
C GLY A 342 10.95 22.78 -5.95
N ARG A 343 11.73 23.77 -6.38
CA ARG A 343 11.44 24.67 -7.51
C ARG A 343 12.45 24.47 -8.63
N GLN A 344 12.72 23.21 -8.96
CA GLN A 344 13.73 22.81 -9.94
C GLN A 344 13.09 22.34 -11.25
N ARG A 345 13.75 22.62 -12.37
CA ARG A 345 13.32 22.12 -13.69
C ARG A 345 13.98 20.78 -13.99
N GLY A 346 13.20 19.84 -14.50
CA GLY A 346 13.72 18.59 -15.08
C GLY A 346 14.35 17.65 -14.06
N VAL A 347 13.96 17.76 -12.79
CA VAL A 347 14.31 16.78 -11.75
C VAL A 347 13.34 15.61 -11.82
N GLU A 348 13.84 14.40 -11.57
CA GLU A 348 12.97 13.24 -11.39
C GLU A 348 12.23 13.37 -10.06
N THR A 349 10.96 12.99 -10.05
CA THR A 349 10.12 12.96 -8.86
C THR A 349 9.35 11.64 -8.84
N PRO A 350 8.90 11.17 -7.68
CA PRO A 350 7.89 10.13 -7.65
C PRO A 350 6.61 10.60 -8.38
N ASP A 351 5.81 9.66 -8.86
CA ASP A 351 4.43 9.96 -9.22
C ASP A 351 3.50 9.97 -7.99
N ILE A 352 2.22 10.31 -8.18
CA ILE A 352 1.23 10.33 -7.09
C ILE A 352 1.12 8.96 -6.41
N ASP A 353 1.16 7.89 -7.20
CA ASP A 353 0.93 6.54 -6.71
C ASP A 353 2.10 6.10 -5.83
N GLU A 354 3.33 6.34 -6.28
CA GLU A 354 4.55 6.08 -5.52
C GLU A 354 4.60 6.88 -4.21
N ALA A 355 4.16 8.15 -4.23
CA ALA A 355 4.11 8.98 -3.03
C ALA A 355 3.06 8.48 -2.02
N ILE A 356 1.86 8.14 -2.50
CA ILE A 356 0.78 7.62 -1.66
C ILE A 356 1.12 6.23 -1.10
N ASP A 357 1.70 5.35 -1.90
CA ASP A 357 2.11 4.01 -1.46
C ASP A 357 3.20 4.10 -0.39
N TYR A 358 4.13 5.05 -0.51
CA TYR A 358 5.13 5.31 0.53
C TYR A 358 4.48 5.69 1.87
N LEU A 359 3.51 6.61 1.86
CA LEU A 359 2.79 7.02 3.07
C LEU A 359 1.95 5.88 3.66
N ARG A 360 1.27 5.09 2.82
CA ARG A 360 0.53 3.89 3.25
C ARG A 360 1.45 2.87 3.92
N ASP A 361 2.63 2.66 3.38
CA ASP A 361 3.60 1.72 3.95
C ASP A 361 4.18 2.20 5.28
N LEU A 362 4.39 3.52 5.44
CA LEU A 362 4.73 4.10 6.74
C LEU A 362 3.62 3.87 7.77
N GLU A 363 2.36 4.15 7.42
CA GLU A 363 1.22 3.96 8.30
C GLU A 363 1.07 2.51 8.74
N ARG A 364 1.22 1.56 7.80
CA ARG A 364 1.18 0.12 8.08
C ARG A 364 2.32 -0.32 9.02
N THR A 365 3.51 0.25 8.85
CA THR A 365 4.71 -0.16 9.58
C THR A 365 4.74 0.42 10.99
N PHE A 366 4.44 1.71 11.11
CA PHE A 366 4.63 2.47 12.34
C PHE A 366 3.32 2.78 13.08
N GLY A 367 2.18 2.80 12.38
CA GLY A 367 0.89 3.28 12.88
C GLY A 367 0.77 4.79 12.74
N THR A 368 -0.46 5.32 12.78
CA THR A 368 -0.67 6.76 13.00
C THR A 368 -0.20 7.11 14.41
N ALA A 369 0.70 8.10 14.52
CA ALA A 369 1.17 8.62 15.80
C ALA A 369 0.03 9.14 16.68
#